data_AF-A0AAD8XR24-F1
#
_entry.id   AF-A0AAD8XR24-F1
#
_cell.length_a   1.000
_cell.length_b   1.000
_cell.length_c   1.000
_cell.angle_alpha   90.00
_cell.angle_beta   90.00
_cell.angle_gamma   90.00
#
_symmetry.space_group_name_H-M   'P 1'
#
loop_
_entity.id
_entity.type
_entity.pdbx_description
1 polymer ?
#
loop_
_entity_poly.entity_id
_entity_poly.type
_entity_poly.pdbx_seq_one_letter_code
_entity_poly.pdbx_strand_id
1 'polypeptide(L)'
;MTSTSRLLRQWWSASDSKLLAQSESRLLDSLVVKHAHVRKKFNIGGLNILEFNKAPAAPAPAGINNNQPAHPTIILTHGFGSGLGFFYRNINDLLQSEKVSRVICIDWLGMGGSDRPPCWESPVRSLFHSSSTSNGFSLCNSRFTPSRAIDFFLDPMEQVLQHDNSNEDGLYFHPDEKICLVGHSLGGYLAARFAMRHNNKSNGSGANISKLILASPVGFQPPPPPGQRLPFSNLPPAMRLLDALWSANFTPQQIIRLMGDKRGKRMVERALRGRIPHLSSSDVELLAEYFYHITVAPPSGEYAMNSLLEPAVASEGGAGVYARESLGGGIMTEMLSQNGESCIKSVKVLFGDRDWMSFNQSAAVKEMEEIQSKMGIDANVHVLSGAGHHLYLDNADAFVRHVLD
;
A
#
# COMPACT_ATOMS: atom_id res chain seq x y z
N MET A 1 16.58 -15.43 -38.36
CA MET A 1 15.97 -14.53 -37.35
C MET A 1 15.88 -13.13 -37.95
N THR A 2 14.67 -12.64 -38.23
CA THR A 2 14.41 -11.44 -39.05
C THR A 2 14.43 -10.14 -38.24
N SER A 3 14.84 -9.05 -38.89
CA SER A 3 14.98 -7.67 -38.38
C SER A 3 13.78 -7.14 -37.56
N THR A 4 12.58 -7.66 -37.82
CA THR A 4 11.33 -7.30 -37.12
C THR A 4 11.30 -7.68 -35.64
N SER A 5 11.99 -8.75 -35.21
CA SER A 5 12.02 -9.13 -33.78
C SER A 5 12.91 -8.23 -32.93
N ARG A 6 13.87 -7.53 -33.56
CA ARG A 6 14.74 -6.53 -32.91
C ARG A 6 14.03 -5.20 -32.71
N LEU A 7 13.16 -4.81 -33.65
CA LEU A 7 12.35 -3.59 -33.55
C LEU A 7 11.24 -3.73 -32.49
N LEU A 8 10.57 -4.89 -32.40
CA LEU A 8 9.55 -5.12 -31.37
C LEU A 8 10.12 -5.13 -29.93
N ARG A 9 11.37 -5.57 -29.73
CA ARG A 9 12.04 -5.52 -28.42
C ARG A 9 12.39 -4.10 -27.95
N GLN A 10 12.43 -3.11 -28.85
CA GLN A 10 12.59 -1.69 -28.46
C GLN A 10 11.30 -1.07 -27.92
N TRP A 11 10.14 -1.69 -28.14
CA TRP A 11 8.82 -1.17 -27.77
C TRP A 11 8.23 -1.86 -26.53
N TRP A 12 8.93 -2.88 -26.01
CA TRP A 12 8.56 -3.58 -24.78
C TRP A 12 9.71 -3.48 -23.77
N SER A 13 9.69 -2.42 -22.96
CA SER A 13 10.63 -2.29 -21.84
C SER A 13 10.06 -3.03 -20.63
N ALA A 14 10.27 -4.34 -20.55
CA ALA A 14 10.08 -5.04 -19.29
C ALA A 14 11.17 -4.56 -18.31
N SER A 15 10.80 -4.16 -17.10
CA SER A 15 11.80 -3.98 -16.06
C SER A 15 12.37 -5.35 -15.70
N ASP A 16 13.70 -5.48 -15.68
CA ASP A 16 14.35 -6.58 -14.97
C ASP A 16 14.20 -6.33 -13.46
N SER A 17 13.93 -7.38 -12.68
CA SER A 17 13.88 -7.32 -11.22
C SER A 17 15.19 -6.78 -10.63
N LYS A 18 16.31 -7.01 -11.31
CA LYS A 18 17.62 -6.43 -10.94
C LYS A 18 17.63 -4.91 -11.04
N LEU A 19 17.09 -4.33 -12.11
CA LEU A 19 17.06 -2.87 -12.29
C LEU A 19 16.13 -2.19 -11.27
N LEU A 20 15.01 -2.85 -10.97
CA LEU A 20 14.11 -2.39 -9.91
C LEU A 20 14.80 -2.42 -8.53
N ALA A 21 15.45 -3.53 -8.18
CA ALA A 21 16.18 -3.64 -6.92
C ALA A 21 17.36 -2.65 -6.83
N GLN A 22 18.06 -2.40 -7.94
CA GLN A 22 19.14 -1.40 -8.01
C GLN A 22 18.63 0.04 -7.83
N SER A 23 17.52 0.39 -8.48
CA SER A 23 16.92 1.73 -8.34
C SER A 23 16.32 1.95 -6.95
N GLU A 24 15.70 0.93 -6.34
CA GLU A 24 15.28 0.94 -4.92
C GLU A 24 16.47 1.19 -4.00
N SER A 25 17.54 0.41 -4.18
CA SER A 25 18.73 0.52 -3.36
C SER A 25 19.36 1.90 -3.52
N ARG A 26 19.47 2.42 -4.75
CA ARG A 26 20.03 3.75 -5.01
C ARG A 26 19.21 4.87 -4.37
N LEU A 27 17.87 4.83 -4.49
CA LEU A 27 16.97 5.79 -3.86
C LEU A 27 17.18 5.82 -2.34
N LEU A 28 17.08 4.66 -1.69
CA LEU A 28 17.19 4.55 -0.24
C LEU A 28 18.60 4.85 0.25
N ASP A 29 19.63 4.40 -0.46
CA ASP A 29 21.03 4.64 -0.10
C ASP A 29 21.43 6.11 -0.20
N SER A 30 20.75 6.87 -1.05
CA SER A 30 21.02 8.29 -1.24
C SER A 30 20.23 9.17 -0.27
N LEU A 31 18.99 8.78 0.06
CA LEU A 31 18.04 9.65 0.77
C LEU A 31 17.72 9.20 2.21
N VAL A 32 18.09 7.97 2.60
CA VAL A 32 17.98 7.47 3.97
C VAL A 32 19.37 7.44 4.59
N VAL A 33 19.54 8.05 5.77
CA VAL A 33 20.86 8.33 6.34
C VAL A 33 21.50 7.03 6.84
N LYS A 34 22.42 6.47 6.04
CA LYS A 34 23.08 5.18 6.30
C LYS A 34 23.80 5.09 7.64
N HIS A 35 24.38 6.19 8.14
CA HIS A 35 25.16 6.16 9.38
C HIS A 35 24.31 6.11 10.65
N ALA A 36 23.00 6.34 10.54
CA ALA A 36 22.09 6.35 11.68
C ALA A 36 21.37 5.01 11.88
N HIS A 37 21.39 4.11 10.88
CA HIS A 37 20.51 2.94 10.85
C HIS A 37 21.14 1.69 10.23
N VAL A 38 20.73 0.51 10.70
CA VAL A 38 21.02 -0.79 10.07
C VAL A 38 19.82 -1.20 9.23
N ARG A 39 20.04 -1.48 7.94
CA ARG A 39 19.02 -1.97 7.02
C ARG A 39 19.18 -3.47 6.75
N LYS A 40 18.17 -4.27 7.07
CA LYS A 40 18.07 -5.69 6.71
C LYS A 40 16.99 -5.88 5.63
N LYS A 41 17.19 -6.84 4.74
CA LYS A 41 16.26 -7.18 3.67
C LYS A 41 15.79 -8.62 3.82
N PHE A 42 14.49 -8.84 3.67
CA PHE A 42 13.86 -10.15 3.74
C PHE A 42 12.99 -10.38 2.50
N ASN A 43 12.82 -11.66 2.15
CA ASN A 43 11.78 -12.13 1.23
C ASN A 43 10.99 -13.22 1.94
N ILE A 44 9.73 -12.93 2.27
CA ILE A 44 8.83 -13.84 2.99
C ILE A 44 7.50 -13.86 2.25
N GLY A 45 7.02 -15.05 1.86
CA GLY A 45 5.79 -15.18 1.09
C GLY A 45 5.84 -14.45 -0.26
N GLY A 46 7.04 -14.19 -0.81
CA GLY A 46 7.25 -13.38 -2.00
C GLY A 46 7.17 -11.85 -1.78
N LEU A 47 7.06 -11.39 -0.53
CA LEU A 47 7.05 -9.97 -0.20
C LEU A 47 8.48 -9.43 -0.04
N ASN A 48 8.78 -8.30 -0.68
CA ASN A 48 9.98 -7.51 -0.46
C ASN A 48 9.82 -6.69 0.81
N ILE A 49 10.68 -6.94 1.80
CA ILE A 49 10.60 -6.34 3.13
C ILE A 49 11.95 -5.72 3.48
N LEU A 50 11.93 -4.46 3.91
CA LEU A 50 13.09 -3.77 4.45
C LEU A 50 12.84 -3.39 5.91
N GLU A 51 13.68 -3.90 6.80
CA GLU A 51 13.70 -3.49 8.20
C GLU A 51 14.82 -2.48 8.43
N PHE A 52 14.48 -1.37 9.08
CA PHE A 52 15.40 -0.34 9.50
C PHE A 52 15.41 -0.29 11.03
N ASN A 53 16.59 -0.49 11.60
CA ASN A 53 16.86 -0.39 13.03
C ASN A 53 17.77 0.82 13.29
N LYS A 54 17.76 1.37 14.50
CA LYS A 54 18.80 2.32 14.91
C LYS A 54 20.18 1.65 14.84
N ALA A 55 21.19 2.38 14.38
CA ALA A 55 22.56 1.91 14.50
C ALA A 55 22.90 1.72 15.98
N PRO A 56 23.71 0.71 16.35
CA PRO A 56 24.16 0.55 17.72
C PRO A 56 24.82 1.85 18.18
N ALA A 57 24.37 2.41 19.30
CA ALA A 57 25.14 3.45 19.97
C ALA A 57 26.51 2.87 20.36
N ALA A 58 27.53 3.72 20.52
CA ALA A 58 28.79 3.32 21.15
C ALA A 58 28.49 2.51 22.43
N PRO A 59 29.28 1.47 22.76
CA PRO A 59 28.91 0.50 23.79
C PRO A 59 28.52 1.20 25.07
N ALA A 60 27.26 1.03 25.47
CA ALA A 60 26.75 1.58 26.72
C ALA A 60 27.56 1.00 27.88
N PRO A 61 27.89 1.80 28.91
CA PRO A 61 28.55 1.27 30.10
C PRO A 61 27.68 0.17 30.71
N ALA A 62 28.32 -0.97 31.03
CA ALA A 62 27.66 -2.14 31.58
C ALA A 62 26.90 -1.76 32.87
N GLY A 63 25.58 -1.98 32.91
CA GLY A 63 24.81 -1.83 34.15
C GLY A 63 23.39 -1.27 34.05
N ILE A 64 22.86 -0.94 32.87
CA ILE A 64 21.47 -0.44 32.76
C ILE A 64 20.51 -1.60 32.44
N ASN A 65 19.83 -2.10 33.48
CA ASN A 65 18.65 -2.97 33.33
C ASN A 65 17.46 -2.13 32.83
N ASN A 66 17.27 -2.04 31.51
CA ASN A 66 16.16 -1.31 30.92
C ASN A 66 14.87 -2.15 30.95
N ASN A 67 14.15 -2.08 32.07
CA ASN A 67 12.76 -2.56 32.20
C ASN A 67 11.73 -1.58 31.56
N GLN A 68 12.12 -0.84 30.51
CA GLN A 68 11.19 -0.02 29.72
C GLN A 68 10.43 -0.95 28.75
N PRO A 69 9.10 -0.79 28.59
CA PRO A 69 8.38 -1.49 27.53
C PRO A 69 9.01 -1.11 26.18
N ALA A 70 9.33 -2.10 25.34
CA ALA A 70 9.87 -1.84 24.02
C ALA A 70 8.96 -0.87 23.25
N HIS A 71 9.55 0.18 22.68
CA HIS A 71 8.84 1.11 21.81
C HIS A 71 8.17 0.35 20.65
N PRO A 72 7.04 0.83 20.11
CA PRO A 72 6.35 0.14 19.03
C PRO A 72 7.22 0.02 17.77
N THR A 73 6.91 -1.01 16.99
CA THR A 73 7.38 -1.17 15.61
C THR A 73 6.39 -0.53 14.65
N ILE A 74 6.90 0.29 13.74
CA ILE A 74 6.10 0.90 12.69
C ILE A 74 6.21 0.03 11.44
N ILE A 75 5.08 -0.48 10.95
CA ILE A 75 5.02 -1.15 9.65
C ILE A 75 4.41 -0.18 8.63
N LEU A 76 5.13 0.10 7.55
CA LEU A 76 4.72 1.01 6.47
C LEU A 76 4.37 0.19 5.21
N THR A 77 3.15 0.37 4.72
CA THR A 77 2.66 -0.28 3.49
C THR A 77 2.19 0.75 2.46
N HIS A 78 2.67 0.62 1.23
CA HIS A 78 2.47 1.63 0.19
C HIS A 78 1.10 1.47 -0.52
N GLY A 79 0.70 2.51 -1.27
CA GLY A 79 -0.49 2.51 -2.11
C GLY A 79 -0.30 1.87 -3.50
N PHE A 80 -1.38 1.79 -4.28
CA PHE A 80 -1.36 1.15 -5.59
C PHE A 80 -0.26 1.68 -6.53
N GLY A 81 0.41 0.76 -7.21
CA GLY A 81 1.41 1.10 -8.23
C GLY A 81 2.70 1.72 -7.69
N SER A 82 2.82 1.86 -6.38
CA SER A 82 3.99 2.39 -5.68
C SER A 82 4.90 1.26 -5.19
N GLY A 83 5.87 1.62 -4.33
CA GLY A 83 6.73 0.69 -3.60
C GLY A 83 7.21 1.31 -2.30
N LEU A 84 7.82 0.50 -1.44
CA LEU A 84 8.25 0.83 -0.09
C LEU A 84 9.21 2.02 -0.04
N GLY A 85 9.94 2.26 -1.13
CA GLY A 85 10.89 3.37 -1.23
C GLY A 85 10.24 4.75 -1.20
N PHE A 86 8.93 4.84 -1.41
CA PHE A 86 8.19 6.10 -1.33
C PHE A 86 8.16 6.70 0.08
N PHE A 87 8.38 5.90 1.13
CA PHE A 87 8.47 6.37 2.52
C PHE A 87 9.86 6.92 2.91
N TYR A 88 10.79 7.11 1.97
CA TYR A 88 12.18 7.50 2.28
C TYR A 88 12.28 8.75 3.17
N ARG A 89 11.36 9.71 3.04
CA ARG A 89 11.32 10.95 3.85
C ARG A 89 10.90 10.73 5.29
N ASN A 90 10.31 9.59 5.62
CA ASN A 90 9.72 9.34 6.94
C ASN A 90 10.61 8.46 7.82
N ILE A 91 11.43 7.60 7.20
CA ILE A 91 12.20 6.55 7.90
C ILE A 91 13.17 7.15 8.93
N ASN A 92 13.96 8.15 8.55
CA ASN A 92 14.96 8.75 9.45
C ASN A 92 14.28 9.38 10.68
N ASP A 93 13.26 10.21 10.47
CA ASP A 93 12.60 10.95 11.55
C ASP A 93 11.85 10.03 12.51
N LEU A 94 11.22 8.97 11.98
CA LEU A 94 10.60 7.93 12.82
C LEU A 94 11.64 7.27 13.72
N LEU A 95 12.79 6.88 13.18
CA LEU A 95 13.85 6.22 13.94
C LEU A 95 14.59 7.16 14.90
N GLN A 96 14.66 8.47 14.62
CA GLN A 96 15.28 9.46 15.51
C GLN A 96 14.38 9.90 16.67
N SER A 97 13.08 9.58 16.63
CA SER A 97 12.09 10.06 17.61
C SER A 97 12.25 9.56 19.05
N GLU A 98 13.11 8.56 19.29
CA GLU A 98 13.16 7.79 20.54
C GLU A 98 11.83 7.11 20.95
N LYS A 99 10.76 7.21 20.14
CA LYS A 99 9.45 6.59 20.40
C LYS A 99 9.20 5.33 19.57
N VAL A 100 10.15 4.95 18.70
CA VAL A 100 10.03 3.83 17.76
C VAL A 100 11.26 2.92 17.92
N SER A 101 11.02 1.61 17.99
CA SER A 101 12.10 0.61 18.05
C SER A 101 12.72 0.37 16.68
N ARG A 102 11.85 0.10 15.68
CA ARG A 102 12.23 -0.18 14.31
C ARG A 102 11.13 0.21 13.33
N VAL A 103 11.50 0.40 12.08
CA VAL A 103 10.59 0.67 10.96
C VAL A 103 10.72 -0.47 9.96
N ILE A 104 9.61 -1.12 9.64
CA ILE A 104 9.55 -2.17 8.62
C ILE A 104 8.72 -1.63 7.45
N CYS A 105 9.29 -1.63 6.25
CA CYS A 105 8.57 -1.26 5.04
C CYS A 105 8.32 -2.50 4.19
N ILE A 106 7.09 -2.66 3.70
CA ILE A 106 6.66 -3.88 2.99
C ILE A 106 6.04 -3.48 1.64
N ASP A 107 6.47 -4.16 0.59
CA ASP A 107 5.82 -4.14 -0.71
C ASP A 107 4.73 -5.20 -0.80
N TRP A 108 3.54 -4.82 -1.26
CA TRP A 108 2.45 -5.78 -1.49
C TRP A 108 2.79 -6.76 -2.62
N LEU A 109 2.29 -7.99 -2.54
CA LEU A 109 2.46 -8.99 -3.61
C LEU A 109 2.00 -8.40 -4.95
N GLY A 110 2.78 -8.59 -6.01
CA GLY A 110 2.51 -8.02 -7.32
C GLY A 110 2.76 -6.52 -7.45
N MET A 111 3.38 -5.88 -6.45
CA MET A 111 3.71 -4.45 -6.43
C MET A 111 5.14 -4.21 -5.89
N GLY A 112 5.64 -2.97 -6.03
CA GLY A 112 7.00 -2.63 -5.64
C GLY A 112 8.03 -3.65 -6.15
N GLY A 113 9.00 -3.97 -5.31
CA GLY A 113 10.00 -5.02 -5.49
C GLY A 113 9.57 -6.43 -5.08
N SER A 114 8.32 -6.65 -4.67
CA SER A 114 7.77 -7.97 -4.37
C SER A 114 7.59 -8.83 -5.62
N ASP A 115 7.44 -10.12 -5.41
CA ASP A 115 7.20 -11.09 -6.48
C ASP A 115 5.92 -10.77 -7.24
N ARG A 116 5.95 -11.06 -8.54
CA ARG A 116 4.85 -10.77 -9.47
C ARG A 116 4.36 -12.07 -10.09
N PRO A 117 3.55 -12.85 -9.37
CA PRO A 117 3.04 -14.13 -9.88
C PRO A 117 2.24 -13.89 -11.17
N PRO A 118 2.39 -14.73 -12.21
CA PRO A 118 1.73 -14.47 -13.47
C PRO A 118 0.22 -14.67 -13.36
N CYS A 119 -0.55 -13.90 -14.14
CA CYS A 119 -2.01 -13.86 -14.05
C CYS A 119 -2.75 -15.18 -14.38
N TRP A 120 -2.03 -16.21 -14.84
CA TRP A 120 -2.55 -17.55 -15.11
C TRP A 120 -2.11 -18.60 -14.07
N GLU A 121 -1.12 -18.30 -13.22
CA GLU A 121 -0.63 -19.20 -12.16
C GLU A 121 -1.15 -18.86 -10.75
N SER A 122 -2.06 -17.88 -10.58
CA SER A 122 -2.75 -17.69 -9.29
C SER A 122 -4.21 -18.21 -9.32
N PRO A 123 -4.43 -19.50 -9.03
CA PRO A 123 -5.47 -19.98 -8.12
C PRO A 123 -4.89 -20.12 -6.69
N VAL A 124 -5.67 -20.15 -5.60
CA VAL A 124 -6.09 -21.35 -4.84
C VAL A 124 -6.76 -20.82 -3.54
N ARG A 125 -7.89 -21.31 -3.01
CA ARG A 125 -8.31 -22.71 -2.83
C ARG A 125 -9.70 -23.01 -3.40
N SER A 126 -9.73 -23.88 -4.40
CA SER A 126 -10.93 -24.63 -4.77
C SER A 126 -11.11 -25.75 -3.76
N LEU A 127 -12.30 -25.86 -3.17
CA LEU A 127 -12.80 -27.16 -2.75
C LEU A 127 -14.00 -27.65 -3.56
N PHE A 128 -14.76 -26.81 -4.27
CA PHE A 128 -15.83 -27.31 -5.15
C PHE A 128 -16.11 -26.44 -6.40
N HIS A 129 -16.16 -27.14 -7.56
CA HIS A 129 -16.86 -26.89 -8.85
C HIS A 129 -16.27 -26.01 -9.99
N SER A 130 -15.74 -26.74 -11.00
CA SER A 130 -16.17 -26.90 -12.42
C SER A 130 -16.68 -25.76 -13.32
N SER A 131 -16.07 -25.73 -14.51
CA SER A 131 -16.56 -25.40 -15.87
C SER A 131 -16.88 -23.96 -16.27
N SER A 132 -16.06 -23.38 -17.16
CA SER A 132 -16.30 -23.39 -18.62
C SER A 132 -15.33 -22.46 -19.36
N THR A 133 -14.82 -22.96 -20.47
CA THR A 133 -13.99 -22.27 -21.46
C THR A 133 -14.76 -21.21 -22.23
N SER A 134 -14.16 -20.04 -22.46
CA SER A 134 -14.48 -19.22 -23.64
C SER A 134 -13.19 -18.74 -24.32
N ASN A 135 -13.09 -19.09 -25.59
CA ASN A 135 -12.09 -18.62 -26.54
C ASN A 135 -12.47 -17.21 -27.02
N GLY A 136 -11.56 -16.26 -26.84
CA GLY A 136 -11.62 -14.90 -27.36
C GLY A 136 -10.54 -14.07 -26.69
N PHE A 137 -9.78 -13.29 -27.46
CA PHE A 137 -8.66 -12.39 -27.09
C PHE A 137 -8.72 -11.74 -25.68
N SER A 138 -8.52 -12.55 -24.63
CA SER A 138 -8.43 -12.15 -23.23
C SER A 138 -7.05 -12.58 -22.75
N LEU A 139 -6.13 -11.61 -22.59
CA LEU A 139 -4.74 -11.85 -22.23
C LEU A 139 -4.55 -12.25 -20.75
N CYS A 140 -5.60 -12.21 -19.92
CA CYS A 140 -5.64 -12.78 -18.57
C CYS A 140 -7.11 -13.09 -18.19
N ASN A 141 -7.43 -14.35 -17.87
CA ASN A 141 -8.77 -14.76 -17.41
C ASN A 141 -8.94 -14.71 -15.88
N SER A 142 -8.04 -14.08 -15.13
CA SER A 142 -8.14 -13.98 -13.66
C SER A 142 -9.20 -12.94 -13.25
N ARG A 143 -10.48 -13.30 -13.33
CA ARG A 143 -11.54 -12.59 -12.62
C ARG A 143 -11.42 -12.94 -11.13
N PHE A 144 -10.60 -12.20 -10.39
CA PHE A 144 -10.69 -12.27 -8.93
C PHE A 144 -12.08 -11.77 -8.52
N THR A 145 -12.76 -12.49 -7.63
CA THR A 145 -13.79 -11.85 -6.81
C THR A 145 -13.10 -10.82 -5.90
N PRO A 146 -13.80 -9.77 -5.43
CA PRO A 146 -13.19 -8.80 -4.52
C PRO A 146 -12.51 -9.47 -3.32
N SER A 147 -13.17 -10.43 -2.68
CA SER A 147 -12.61 -11.16 -1.53
C SER A 147 -11.32 -11.92 -1.88
N ARG A 148 -11.27 -12.63 -3.03
CA ARG A 148 -10.06 -13.32 -3.47
C ARG A 148 -8.92 -12.37 -3.81
N ALA A 149 -9.22 -11.17 -4.30
CA ALA A 149 -8.21 -10.15 -4.53
C ALA A 149 -7.68 -9.58 -3.20
N ILE A 150 -8.48 -9.55 -2.14
CA ILE A 150 -8.00 -9.19 -0.79
C ILE A 150 -7.06 -10.28 -0.28
N ASP A 151 -7.46 -11.55 -0.36
CA ASP A 151 -6.63 -12.69 0.07
C ASP A 151 -5.27 -12.72 -0.64
N PHE A 152 -5.24 -12.41 -1.95
CA PHE A 152 -4.00 -12.27 -2.72
C PHE A 152 -2.97 -11.33 -2.07
N PHE A 153 -3.44 -10.25 -1.43
CA PHE A 153 -2.56 -9.31 -0.74
C PHE A 153 -2.32 -9.66 0.73
N LEU A 154 -3.34 -10.18 1.42
CA LEU A 154 -3.28 -10.38 2.86
C LEU A 154 -2.57 -11.67 3.24
N ASP A 155 -2.74 -12.76 2.50
CA ASP A 155 -2.19 -14.08 2.88
C ASP A 155 -0.65 -14.07 2.97
N PRO A 156 0.11 -13.42 2.07
CA PRO A 156 1.55 -13.25 2.25
C PRO A 156 1.92 -12.40 3.46
N MET A 157 1.12 -11.37 3.79
CA MET A 157 1.33 -10.53 4.97
C MET A 157 1.09 -11.33 6.27
N GLU A 158 0.18 -12.30 6.25
CA GLU A 158 -0.01 -13.23 7.37
C GLU A 158 1.22 -14.09 7.59
N GLN A 159 1.82 -14.61 6.51
CA GLN A 159 3.07 -15.36 6.59
C GLN A 159 4.18 -14.54 7.21
N VAL A 160 4.27 -13.23 6.92
CA VAL A 160 5.26 -12.33 7.54
C VAL A 160 5.11 -12.27 9.05
N LEU A 161 3.88 -12.12 9.54
CA LEU A 161 3.62 -11.97 10.98
C LEU A 161 3.60 -13.30 11.75
N GLN A 162 3.38 -14.41 11.05
CA GLN A 162 3.45 -15.77 11.60
C GLN A 162 4.82 -16.41 11.39
N HIS A 163 5.76 -15.74 10.71
CA HIS A 163 7.06 -16.32 10.43
C HIS A 163 7.83 -16.50 11.73
N ASP A 164 7.81 -17.72 12.26
CA ASP A 164 8.68 -18.12 13.35
C ASP A 164 10.12 -18.21 12.82
N ASN A 165 11.03 -17.48 13.46
CA ASN A 165 12.44 -17.47 13.12
C ASN A 165 13.23 -17.71 14.40
N SER A 166 13.32 -18.99 14.78
CA SER A 166 14.26 -19.47 15.80
C SER A 166 15.75 -19.34 15.39
N ASN A 167 16.04 -18.73 14.23
CA ASN A 167 17.38 -18.40 13.75
C ASN A 167 17.60 -16.88 13.72
N GLU A 168 18.80 -16.43 14.13
CA GLU A 168 19.18 -15.01 14.34
C GLU A 168 19.07 -14.10 13.10
N ASP A 169 18.93 -14.67 11.89
CA ASP A 169 18.90 -13.95 10.61
C ASP A 169 17.50 -13.71 10.03
N GLY A 170 16.44 -14.15 10.72
CA GLY A 170 15.07 -14.01 10.26
C GLY A 170 14.35 -12.74 10.76
N LEU A 171 13.26 -12.38 10.09
CA LEU A 171 12.36 -11.34 10.61
C LEU A 171 11.56 -11.94 11.76
N TYR A 172 11.82 -11.47 12.97
CA TYR A 172 11.16 -11.92 14.20
C TYR A 172 10.32 -10.80 14.80
N PHE A 173 9.12 -11.14 15.27
CA PHE A 173 8.26 -10.26 16.07
C PHE A 173 8.15 -10.82 17.48
N HIS A 174 8.53 -10.01 18.48
CA HIS A 174 8.39 -10.45 19.87
C HIS A 174 6.89 -10.52 20.23
N PRO A 175 6.43 -11.51 21.02
CA PRO A 175 5.00 -11.68 21.34
C PRO A 175 4.34 -10.43 21.96
N ASP A 176 5.10 -9.68 22.75
CA ASP A 176 4.64 -8.43 23.38
C ASP A 176 4.89 -7.17 22.53
N GLU A 177 5.48 -7.32 21.35
CA GLU A 177 5.83 -6.20 20.47
C GLU A 177 4.58 -5.51 19.95
N LYS A 178 4.41 -4.25 20.33
CA LYS A 178 3.31 -3.43 19.82
C LYS A 178 3.62 -2.98 18.41
N ILE A 179 2.69 -3.25 17.49
CA ILE A 179 2.79 -2.82 16.10
C ILE A 179 1.87 -1.62 15.88
N CYS A 180 2.40 -0.60 15.20
CA CYS A 180 1.63 0.44 14.54
C CYS A 180 1.66 0.15 13.03
N LEU A 181 0.53 -0.29 12.49
CA LEU A 181 0.39 -0.58 11.06
C LEU A 181 -0.09 0.67 10.34
N VAL A 182 0.69 1.12 9.36
CA VAL A 182 0.42 2.31 8.57
C VAL A 182 0.27 1.91 7.11
N GLY A 183 -0.82 2.32 6.49
CA GLY A 183 -1.08 2.04 5.07
C GLY A 183 -1.51 3.28 4.30
N HIS A 184 -0.95 3.48 3.11
CA HIS A 184 -1.31 4.56 2.20
C HIS A 184 -2.29 4.10 1.11
N SER A 185 -3.35 4.87 0.83
CA SER A 185 -4.24 4.63 -0.32
C SER A 185 -4.81 3.21 -0.34
N LEU A 186 -4.58 2.42 -1.40
CA LEU A 186 -4.90 0.99 -1.42
C LEU A 186 -4.24 0.22 -0.26
N GLY A 187 -3.01 0.55 0.11
CA GLY A 187 -2.34 -0.04 1.28
C GLY A 187 -3.04 0.31 2.59
N GLY A 188 -3.67 1.47 2.70
CA GLY A 188 -4.53 1.82 3.84
C GLY A 188 -5.77 0.93 3.90
N TYR A 189 -6.40 0.71 2.75
CA TYR A 189 -7.50 -0.24 2.65
C TYR A 189 -7.10 -1.67 3.06
N LEU A 190 -6.00 -2.18 2.51
CA LEU A 190 -5.47 -3.51 2.83
C LEU A 190 -5.03 -3.62 4.30
N ALA A 191 -4.39 -2.60 4.85
CA ALA A 191 -4.01 -2.54 6.27
C ALA A 191 -5.24 -2.61 7.19
N ALA A 192 -6.32 -1.90 6.85
CA ALA A 192 -7.57 -1.99 7.61
C ALA A 192 -8.19 -3.40 7.51
N ARG A 193 -8.28 -3.98 6.30
CA ARG A 193 -8.78 -5.35 6.10
C ARG A 193 -7.94 -6.38 6.87
N PHE A 194 -6.62 -6.21 6.87
CA PHE A 194 -5.69 -7.04 7.63
C PHE A 194 -5.93 -6.91 9.14
N ALA A 195 -5.98 -5.69 9.66
CA ALA A 195 -6.21 -5.44 11.08
C ALA A 195 -7.56 -6.00 11.56
N MET A 196 -8.62 -5.89 10.75
CA MET A 196 -9.92 -6.49 11.06
C MET A 196 -9.88 -8.02 11.14
N ARG A 197 -9.09 -8.66 10.25
CA ARG A 197 -8.89 -10.12 10.26
C ARG A 197 -8.07 -10.60 11.47
N HIS A 198 -7.14 -9.77 11.96
CA HIS A 198 -6.18 -10.10 13.02
C HIS A 198 -6.41 -9.34 14.33
N ASN A 199 -7.63 -8.87 14.57
CA ASN A 199 -7.98 -8.06 15.74
C ASN A 199 -7.91 -8.80 17.09
N ASN A 200 -7.63 -10.12 17.06
CA ASN A 200 -7.62 -10.99 18.23
C ASN A 200 -6.27 -11.66 18.51
N LYS A 201 -5.77 -11.44 19.72
CA LYS A 201 -4.59 -12.14 20.26
C LYS A 201 -4.81 -13.65 20.46
N SER A 202 -6.05 -14.09 20.66
CA SER A 202 -6.39 -15.48 20.97
C SER A 202 -6.24 -16.44 19.78
N ASN A 203 -6.04 -15.93 18.56
CA ASN A 203 -5.99 -16.75 17.34
C ASN A 203 -4.56 -17.25 17.00
N GLY A 204 -3.59 -17.08 17.88
CA GLY A 204 -2.21 -17.55 17.66
C GLY A 204 -1.44 -16.77 16.58
N SER A 205 -2.00 -15.67 16.06
CA SER A 205 -1.27 -14.73 15.22
C SER A 205 -0.31 -13.92 16.08
N GLY A 206 1.00 -14.09 15.86
CA GLY A 206 2.07 -13.50 16.69
C GLY A 206 2.17 -11.97 16.67
N ALA A 207 1.28 -11.24 15.99
CA ALA A 207 1.40 -9.80 15.80
C ALA A 207 0.34 -9.00 16.58
N ASN A 208 0.81 -8.20 17.54
CA ASN A 208 -0.02 -7.32 18.36
C ASN A 208 -0.18 -5.94 17.70
N ILE A 209 -1.09 -5.84 16.72
CA ILE A 209 -1.45 -4.56 16.07
C ILE A 209 -2.22 -3.69 17.06
N SER A 210 -1.51 -2.76 17.70
CA SER A 210 -2.07 -1.88 18.73
C SER A 210 -2.57 -0.56 18.18
N LYS A 211 -2.09 -0.14 17.00
CA LYS A 211 -2.44 1.13 16.38
C LYS A 211 -2.54 0.96 14.87
N LEU A 212 -3.56 1.55 14.27
CA LEU A 212 -3.78 1.54 12.82
C LEU A 212 -3.82 2.98 12.30
N ILE A 213 -3.04 3.27 11.26
CA ILE A 213 -3.03 4.59 10.61
C ILE A 213 -3.29 4.42 9.12
N LEU A 214 -4.39 5.01 8.66
CA LEU A 214 -4.87 4.93 7.29
C LEU A 214 -4.64 6.28 6.60
N ALA A 215 -3.61 6.36 5.77
CA ALA A 215 -3.19 7.58 5.09
C ALA A 215 -3.83 7.69 3.70
N SER A 216 -4.71 8.67 3.49
CA SER A 216 -5.51 8.87 2.29
C SER A 216 -6.17 7.58 1.76
N PRO A 217 -6.83 6.77 2.61
CA PRO A 217 -7.26 5.44 2.24
C PRO A 217 -8.40 5.49 1.22
N VAL A 218 -8.47 4.46 0.40
CA VAL A 218 -9.64 4.16 -0.42
C VAL A 218 -10.68 3.38 0.40
N GLY A 219 -11.96 3.50 0.05
CA GLY A 219 -12.96 2.48 0.41
C GLY A 219 -13.81 2.74 1.65
N PHE A 220 -13.90 3.97 2.18
CA PHE A 220 -14.90 4.27 3.22
C PHE A 220 -16.32 4.47 2.65
N GLN A 221 -16.43 4.68 1.35
CA GLN A 221 -17.71 4.68 0.64
C GLN A 221 -17.84 3.45 -0.27
N PRO A 222 -18.99 2.76 -0.25
CA PRO A 222 -19.29 1.74 -1.25
C PRO A 222 -19.51 2.41 -2.62
N PRO A 223 -19.40 1.64 -3.72
CA PRO A 223 -19.72 2.17 -5.04
C PRO A 223 -21.18 2.67 -5.05
N PRO A 224 -21.47 3.82 -5.68
CA PRO A 224 -22.83 4.34 -5.77
C PRO A 224 -23.76 3.27 -6.39
N PRO A 225 -25.00 3.10 -5.90
CA PRO A 225 -25.96 2.20 -6.53
C PRO A 225 -26.22 2.56 -7.99
N PRO A 226 -26.64 1.61 -8.85
CA PRO A 226 -26.86 1.87 -10.29
C PRO A 226 -27.73 3.09 -10.61
N GLY A 227 -28.78 3.36 -9.81
CA GLY A 227 -29.67 4.50 -9.99
C GLY A 227 -29.07 5.87 -9.63
N GLN A 228 -27.91 5.89 -8.96
CA GLN A 228 -27.18 7.10 -8.58
C GLN A 228 -25.91 7.30 -9.42
N ARG A 229 -25.70 6.49 -10.45
CA ARG A 229 -24.57 6.63 -11.38
C ARG A 229 -24.98 7.43 -12.59
N LEU A 230 -24.09 8.27 -13.09
CA LEU A 230 -24.27 8.84 -14.41
C LEU A 230 -24.18 7.72 -15.47
N PRO A 231 -25.16 7.61 -16.39
CA PRO A 231 -25.09 6.63 -17.45
C PRO A 231 -23.91 6.95 -18.39
N PHE A 232 -23.30 5.91 -18.96
CA PHE A 232 -22.11 6.04 -19.81
C PHE A 232 -22.28 7.05 -20.96
N SER A 233 -23.48 7.17 -21.53
CA SER A 233 -23.81 8.16 -22.57
C SER A 233 -23.66 9.61 -22.11
N ASN A 234 -23.81 9.86 -20.82
CA ASN A 234 -23.80 11.19 -20.22
C ASN A 234 -22.46 11.53 -19.56
N LEU A 235 -21.52 10.59 -19.54
CA LEU A 235 -20.15 10.85 -19.09
C LEU A 235 -19.41 11.74 -20.11
N PRO A 236 -18.56 12.68 -19.65
CA PRO A 236 -17.66 13.42 -20.52
C PRO A 236 -16.81 12.47 -21.38
N PRO A 237 -16.47 12.80 -22.64
CA PRO A 237 -15.73 11.90 -23.54
C PRO A 237 -14.43 11.34 -22.95
N ALA A 238 -13.69 12.15 -22.18
CA ALA A 238 -12.48 11.72 -21.50
C ALA A 238 -12.74 10.65 -20.41
N MET A 239 -13.86 10.77 -19.68
CA MET A 239 -14.26 9.81 -18.64
C MET A 239 -14.81 8.52 -19.27
N ARG A 240 -15.51 8.61 -20.40
CA ARG A 240 -15.92 7.43 -21.18
C ARG A 240 -14.72 6.61 -21.65
N LEU A 241 -13.66 7.29 -22.09
CA LEU A 241 -12.41 6.62 -22.46
C LEU A 241 -11.76 5.98 -21.23
N LEU A 242 -11.65 6.69 -20.10
CA LEU A 242 -11.09 6.15 -18.86
C LEU A 242 -11.84 4.90 -18.39
N ASP A 243 -13.18 4.95 -18.38
CA ASP A 243 -14.05 3.84 -17.98
C ASP A 243 -13.92 2.63 -18.92
N ALA A 244 -13.88 2.87 -20.24
CA ALA A 244 -13.65 1.82 -21.23
C ALA A 244 -12.27 1.16 -21.09
N LEU A 245 -11.22 1.95 -20.85
CA LEU A 245 -9.87 1.46 -20.62
C LEU A 245 -9.80 0.65 -19.31
N TRP A 246 -10.37 1.15 -18.21
CA TRP A 246 -10.43 0.44 -16.93
C TRP A 246 -11.15 -0.90 -17.05
N SER A 247 -12.33 -0.91 -17.69
CA SER A 247 -13.13 -2.12 -17.92
C SER A 247 -12.42 -3.15 -18.82
N ALA A 248 -11.53 -2.68 -19.70
CA ALA A 248 -10.70 -3.53 -20.54
C ALA A 248 -9.39 -3.98 -19.86
N ASN A 249 -9.19 -3.69 -18.56
CA ASN A 249 -7.93 -3.87 -17.84
C ASN A 249 -6.73 -3.12 -18.45
N PHE A 250 -6.99 -2.01 -19.16
CA PHE A 250 -5.96 -1.15 -19.73
C PHE A 250 -5.60 -0.01 -18.77
N THR A 251 -4.42 -0.09 -18.15
CA THR A 251 -4.01 0.80 -17.07
C THR A 251 -3.07 1.92 -17.56
N PRO A 252 -2.96 3.06 -16.84
CA PRO A 252 -1.93 4.07 -17.12
C PRO A 252 -0.51 3.50 -17.16
N GLN A 253 -0.23 2.48 -16.36
CA GLN A 253 1.05 1.77 -16.33
C GLN A 253 1.32 1.04 -17.66
N GLN A 254 0.30 0.46 -18.28
CA GLN A 254 0.43 -0.15 -19.61
C GLN A 254 0.78 0.89 -20.69
N ILE A 255 0.26 2.12 -20.60
CA ILE A 255 0.66 3.22 -21.50
C ILE A 255 2.16 3.49 -21.37
N ILE A 256 2.66 3.62 -20.13
CA ILE A 256 4.09 3.86 -19.87
C ILE A 256 4.95 2.71 -20.41
N ARG A 257 4.51 1.45 -20.28
CA ARG A 257 5.20 0.28 -20.86
C ARG A 257 5.33 0.35 -22.37
N LEU A 258 4.26 0.74 -23.05
CA LEU A 258 4.23 0.87 -24.51
C LEU A 258 5.10 2.03 -25.01
N MET A 259 5.36 3.05 -24.18
CA MET A 259 6.20 4.19 -24.54
C MET A 259 7.70 3.87 -24.52
N GLY A 260 8.12 2.76 -23.91
CA GLY A 260 9.52 2.36 -23.78
C GLY A 260 10.31 3.20 -22.76
N ASP A 261 11.59 2.86 -22.58
CA ASP A 261 12.48 3.38 -21.54
C ASP A 261 12.60 4.91 -21.50
N LYS A 262 12.98 5.53 -22.62
CA LYS A 262 13.32 6.96 -22.66
C LYS A 262 12.09 7.85 -22.57
N ARG A 263 10.97 7.46 -23.18
CA ARG A 263 9.74 8.28 -23.17
C ARG A 263 8.92 7.99 -21.91
N GLY A 264 8.86 6.73 -21.49
CA GLY A 264 8.22 6.32 -20.24
C GLY A 264 8.86 6.97 -19.01
N LYS A 265 10.20 6.87 -18.85
CA LYS A 265 10.89 7.49 -17.70
C LYS A 265 10.67 9.01 -17.64
N ARG A 266 10.76 9.71 -18.78
CA ARG A 266 10.50 11.16 -18.84
C ARG A 266 9.05 11.53 -18.49
N MET A 267 8.08 10.70 -18.88
CA MET A 267 6.68 10.94 -18.53
C MET A 267 6.44 10.73 -17.03
N VAL A 268 7.03 9.68 -16.45
CA VAL A 268 7.01 9.42 -15.00
C VAL A 268 7.64 10.58 -14.23
N GLU A 269 8.82 11.03 -14.65
CA GLU A 269 9.50 12.17 -14.02
C GLU A 269 8.66 13.45 -14.10
N ARG A 270 8.10 13.77 -15.27
CA ARG A 270 7.22 14.93 -15.44
C ARG A 270 5.97 14.83 -14.56
N ALA A 271 5.38 13.66 -14.44
CA ALA A 271 4.23 13.43 -13.58
C ALA A 271 4.58 13.65 -12.09
N LEU A 272 5.74 13.16 -11.65
CA LEU A 272 6.22 13.39 -10.28
C LEU A 272 6.51 14.86 -9.99
N ARG A 273 7.18 15.59 -10.91
CA ARG A 273 7.42 17.04 -10.77
C ARG A 273 6.12 17.83 -10.63
N GLY A 274 5.08 17.43 -11.35
CA GLY A 274 3.76 18.07 -11.24
C GLY A 274 3.01 17.73 -9.96
N ARG A 275 3.16 16.51 -9.45
CA ARG A 275 2.44 16.03 -8.25
C ARG A 275 3.11 16.43 -6.95
N ILE A 276 4.44 16.47 -6.91
CA ILE A 276 5.23 16.71 -5.70
C ILE A 276 6.30 17.79 -5.99
N PRO A 277 5.88 19.04 -6.25
CA PRO A 277 6.75 20.08 -6.81
C PRO A 277 7.83 20.60 -5.86
N HIS A 278 7.72 20.33 -4.56
CA HIS A 278 8.69 20.77 -3.54
C HIS A 278 9.90 19.84 -3.38
N LEU A 279 9.91 18.66 -4.00
CA LEU A 279 11.08 17.79 -3.97
C LEU A 279 12.22 18.37 -4.82
N SER A 280 13.46 18.14 -4.39
CA SER A 280 14.63 18.56 -5.16
C SER A 280 14.69 17.79 -6.50
N SER A 281 15.34 18.38 -7.50
CA SER A 281 15.49 17.71 -8.81
C SER A 281 16.22 16.37 -8.71
N SER A 282 17.18 16.24 -7.79
CA SER A 282 17.91 14.99 -7.54
C SER A 282 17.00 13.92 -6.93
N ASP A 283 16.19 14.30 -5.93
CA ASP A 283 15.26 13.35 -5.28
C ASP A 283 14.20 12.87 -6.26
N VAL A 284 13.68 13.79 -7.09
CA VAL A 284 12.71 13.45 -8.14
C VAL A 284 13.32 12.49 -9.16
N GLU A 285 14.59 12.68 -9.56
CA GLU A 285 15.24 11.79 -10.52
C GLU A 285 15.39 10.36 -9.96
N LEU A 286 15.84 10.23 -8.70
CA LEU A 286 15.95 8.94 -8.01
C LEU A 286 14.59 8.26 -7.85
N LEU A 287 13.57 9.02 -7.40
CA LEU A 287 12.22 8.51 -7.22
C LEU A 287 11.57 8.14 -8.57
N ALA A 288 11.80 8.93 -9.62
CA ALA A 288 11.27 8.68 -10.96
C ALA A 288 11.87 7.42 -11.59
N GLU A 289 13.16 7.16 -11.37
CA GLU A 289 13.79 5.93 -11.85
C GLU A 289 13.20 4.70 -11.17
N TYR A 290 13.10 4.72 -9.84
CA TYR A 290 12.47 3.66 -9.06
C TYR A 290 11.02 3.44 -9.50
N PHE A 291 10.23 4.52 -9.53
CA PHE A 291 8.81 4.45 -9.90
C PHE A 291 8.59 4.00 -11.35
N TYR A 292 9.48 4.37 -12.28
CA TYR A 292 9.45 3.88 -13.65
C TYR A 292 9.63 2.36 -13.69
N HIS A 293 10.61 1.81 -12.96
CA HIS A 293 10.85 0.36 -12.93
C HIS A 293 9.69 -0.41 -12.29
N ILE A 294 9.02 0.14 -11.27
CA ILE A 294 7.76 -0.44 -10.73
C ILE A 294 6.68 -0.45 -11.80
N THR A 295 6.50 0.69 -12.48
CA THR A 295 5.43 0.90 -13.48
C THR A 295 5.54 -0.08 -14.65
N VAL A 296 6.76 -0.44 -15.05
CA VAL A 296 7.01 -1.32 -16.21
C VAL A 296 7.30 -2.78 -15.85
N ALA A 297 7.21 -3.15 -14.57
CA ALA A 297 7.29 -4.54 -14.09
C ALA A 297 5.98 -5.33 -14.37
N PRO A 298 5.94 -6.67 -14.32
CA PRO A 298 4.72 -7.44 -14.63
C PRO A 298 3.45 -7.02 -13.84
N PRO A 299 2.25 -6.96 -14.44
CA PRO A 299 1.07 -6.27 -13.89
C PRO A 299 0.21 -7.08 -12.90
N SER A 300 0.77 -8.06 -12.19
CA SER A 300 -0.05 -8.99 -11.37
C SER A 300 -0.89 -8.28 -10.30
N GLY A 301 -0.31 -7.33 -9.56
CA GLY A 301 -1.05 -6.53 -8.58
C GLY A 301 -2.07 -5.58 -9.19
N GLU A 302 -1.94 -5.20 -10.47
CA GLU A 302 -2.91 -4.36 -11.17
C GLU A 302 -4.21 -5.11 -11.46
N TYR A 303 -4.11 -6.39 -11.83
CA TYR A 303 -5.29 -7.22 -12.06
C TYR A 303 -6.06 -7.46 -10.75
N ALA A 304 -5.36 -7.74 -9.66
CA ALA A 304 -5.99 -7.86 -8.34
C ALA A 304 -6.67 -6.54 -7.92
N MET A 305 -6.03 -5.40 -8.12
CA MET A 305 -6.62 -4.09 -7.82
C MET A 305 -7.90 -3.82 -8.63
N ASN A 306 -7.92 -4.10 -9.94
CA ASN A 306 -9.11 -3.88 -10.77
C ASN A 306 -10.34 -4.68 -10.26
N SER A 307 -10.11 -5.79 -9.58
CA SER A 307 -11.15 -6.56 -8.89
C SER A 307 -11.57 -5.99 -7.54
N LEU A 308 -10.76 -5.13 -6.91
CA LEU A 308 -11.08 -4.48 -5.62
C LEU A 308 -11.76 -3.13 -5.79
N LEU A 309 -11.34 -2.37 -6.80
CA LEU A 309 -11.71 -0.98 -6.96
C LEU A 309 -12.62 -0.78 -8.17
N GLU A 310 -13.56 0.13 -8.01
CA GLU A 310 -14.53 0.51 -9.02
C GLU A 310 -14.53 2.03 -9.17
N PRO A 311 -14.01 2.57 -10.29
CA PRO A 311 -14.24 3.96 -10.62
C PRO A 311 -15.72 4.14 -10.94
N ALA A 312 -16.34 5.18 -10.40
CA ALA A 312 -17.71 5.54 -10.72
C ALA A 312 -17.86 7.07 -10.70
N VAL A 313 -18.81 7.57 -11.49
CA VAL A 313 -19.25 8.96 -11.40
C VAL A 313 -20.66 8.96 -10.86
N ALA A 314 -20.81 9.41 -9.62
CA ALA A 314 -22.10 9.57 -9.00
C ALA A 314 -22.81 10.80 -9.61
N SER A 315 -24.14 10.72 -9.73
CA SER A 315 -24.99 11.85 -10.14
C SER A 315 -24.85 13.04 -9.19
N GLU A 316 -24.56 12.76 -7.93
CA GLU A 316 -24.22 13.73 -6.88
C GLU A 316 -22.87 13.35 -6.28
N GLY A 317 -21.94 14.31 -6.14
CA GLY A 317 -20.62 14.08 -5.56
C GLY A 317 -19.49 13.78 -6.56
N GLY A 318 -19.80 13.65 -7.86
CA GLY A 318 -18.79 13.62 -8.92
C GLY A 318 -18.08 12.27 -9.10
N ALA A 319 -16.86 12.31 -9.63
CA ALA A 319 -16.08 11.11 -9.94
C ALA A 319 -15.25 10.65 -8.75
N GLY A 320 -15.26 9.34 -8.47
CA GLY A 320 -14.51 8.72 -7.40
C GLY A 320 -14.05 7.31 -7.73
N VAL A 321 -13.19 6.77 -6.87
CA VAL A 321 -12.76 5.37 -6.90
C VAL A 321 -13.19 4.69 -5.60
N TYR A 322 -14.08 3.72 -5.72
CA TYR A 322 -14.75 3.08 -4.59
C TYR A 322 -14.21 1.67 -4.39
N ALA A 323 -14.12 1.21 -3.14
CA ALA A 323 -13.83 -0.19 -2.86
C ALA A 323 -15.12 -0.99 -2.97
N ARG A 324 -15.10 -2.11 -3.70
CA ARG A 324 -16.27 -2.99 -3.85
C ARG A 324 -16.71 -3.61 -2.53
N GLU A 325 -15.77 -3.83 -1.62
CA GLU A 325 -16.02 -4.15 -0.21
C GLU A 325 -15.64 -2.92 0.61
N SER A 326 -16.63 -2.25 1.21
CA SER A 326 -16.43 -1.00 1.95
C SER A 326 -15.79 -1.26 3.32
N LEU A 327 -15.01 -0.28 3.81
CA LEU A 327 -14.59 -0.15 5.20
C LEU A 327 -15.63 0.61 6.04
N GLY A 328 -16.34 1.55 5.41
CA GLY A 328 -17.33 2.38 6.08
C GLY A 328 -18.73 1.77 6.07
N GLY A 329 -19.64 2.37 6.83
CA GLY A 329 -21.03 1.93 6.95
C GLY A 329 -21.25 0.97 8.12
N GLY A 330 -20.43 1.07 9.17
CA GLY A 330 -20.43 0.22 10.35
C GLY A 330 -19.62 -1.06 10.19
N ILE A 331 -19.06 -1.35 9.00
CA ILE A 331 -18.36 -2.60 8.70
C ILE A 331 -17.11 -2.73 9.57
N MET A 332 -16.28 -1.69 9.63
CA MET A 332 -15.06 -1.72 10.43
C MET A 332 -15.41 -1.83 11.92
N THR A 333 -16.41 -1.09 12.36
CA THR A 333 -16.93 -1.16 13.74
C THR A 333 -17.40 -2.56 14.10
N GLU A 334 -18.19 -3.20 13.22
CA GLU A 334 -18.71 -4.55 13.43
C GLU A 334 -17.57 -5.58 13.51
N MET A 335 -16.66 -5.57 12.53
CA MET A 335 -15.57 -6.55 12.48
C MET A 335 -14.59 -6.41 13.66
N LEU A 336 -14.35 -5.17 14.12
CA LEU A 336 -13.54 -4.94 15.30
C LEU A 336 -14.27 -5.36 16.60
N SER A 337 -15.60 -5.34 16.62
CA SER A 337 -16.42 -5.73 17.79
C SER A 337 -16.65 -7.24 17.92
N GLN A 338 -16.68 -7.98 16.81
CA GLN A 338 -17.04 -9.41 16.76
C GLN A 338 -16.11 -10.37 17.53
N ASN A 339 -14.98 -9.86 18.01
CA ASN A 339 -13.80 -10.67 18.27
C ASN A 339 -13.40 -10.70 19.77
N GLY A 340 -14.09 -9.99 20.65
CA GLY A 340 -13.73 -9.88 22.07
C GLY A 340 -12.92 -8.60 22.33
N GLU A 341 -12.00 -8.60 23.30
CA GLU A 341 -11.20 -7.40 23.57
C GLU A 341 -10.19 -7.17 22.44
N SER A 342 -10.45 -6.14 21.63
CA SER A 342 -9.58 -5.71 20.54
C SER A 342 -8.17 -5.36 21.03
N CYS A 343 -7.15 -5.87 20.31
CA CYS A 343 -5.77 -5.46 20.51
C CYS A 343 -5.49 -4.02 20.03
N ILE A 344 -6.31 -3.52 19.10
CA ILE A 344 -6.24 -2.17 18.55
C ILE A 344 -6.79 -1.19 19.58
N LYS A 345 -5.94 -0.24 19.99
CA LYS A 345 -6.29 0.80 20.96
C LYS A 345 -6.42 2.19 20.32
N SER A 346 -5.93 2.37 19.09
CA SER A 346 -6.07 3.62 18.33
C SER A 346 -6.19 3.39 16.82
N VAL A 347 -7.09 4.13 16.18
CA VAL A 347 -7.28 4.17 14.72
C VAL A 347 -7.24 5.62 14.25
N LYS A 348 -6.34 5.96 13.32
CA LYS A 348 -6.27 7.31 12.75
C LYS A 348 -6.46 7.24 11.25
N VAL A 349 -7.38 8.04 10.72
CA VAL A 349 -7.51 8.26 9.27
C VAL A 349 -6.96 9.63 8.96
N LEU A 350 -6.00 9.71 8.03
CA LEU A 350 -5.35 10.95 7.65
C LEU A 350 -5.73 11.30 6.22
N PHE A 351 -6.16 12.54 5.96
CA PHE A 351 -6.33 13.08 4.61
C PHE A 351 -5.44 14.31 4.44
N GLY A 352 -5.12 14.65 3.19
CA GLY A 352 -4.55 15.95 2.85
C GLY A 352 -5.64 16.99 2.60
N ASP A 353 -5.37 18.27 2.85
CA ASP A 353 -6.28 19.38 2.56
C ASP A 353 -6.61 19.56 1.07
N ARG A 354 -5.78 18.99 0.19
CA ARG A 354 -5.96 18.97 -1.28
C ARG A 354 -6.08 17.54 -1.81
N ASP A 355 -6.50 16.60 -0.97
CA ASP A 355 -6.59 15.20 -1.33
C ASP A 355 -7.82 14.92 -2.20
N TRP A 356 -7.59 14.25 -3.33
CA TRP A 356 -8.66 13.81 -4.24
C TRP A 356 -9.48 12.65 -3.65
N MET A 357 -8.99 12.02 -2.58
CA MET A 357 -9.75 11.04 -1.78
C MET A 357 -10.63 11.67 -0.70
N SER A 358 -10.69 12.99 -0.60
CA SER A 358 -11.50 13.71 0.40
C SER A 358 -13.00 13.39 0.36
N PHE A 359 -13.52 12.87 -0.75
CA PHE A 359 -14.90 12.37 -0.81
C PHE A 359 -15.16 11.23 0.18
N ASN A 360 -14.14 10.45 0.59
CA ASN A 360 -14.26 9.42 1.62
C ASN A 360 -14.31 10.00 3.05
N GLN A 361 -13.92 11.25 3.26
CA GLN A 361 -13.68 11.82 4.60
C GLN A 361 -14.91 11.78 5.48
N SER A 362 -16.08 12.23 4.98
CA SER A 362 -17.31 12.25 5.77
C SER A 362 -17.78 10.85 6.18
N ALA A 363 -17.54 9.84 5.35
CA ALA A 363 -17.86 8.45 5.68
C ALA A 363 -16.87 7.88 6.70
N ALA A 364 -15.59 8.22 6.57
CA ALA A 364 -14.56 7.87 7.55
C ALA A 364 -14.86 8.48 8.93
N VAL A 365 -15.29 9.74 9.00
CA VAL A 365 -15.66 10.39 10.28
C VAL A 365 -16.76 9.62 10.98
N LYS A 366 -17.85 9.31 10.26
CA LYS A 366 -18.96 8.52 10.82
C LYS A 366 -18.50 7.16 11.34
N GLU A 367 -17.65 6.47 10.58
CA GLU A 367 -17.11 5.18 11.02
C GLU A 367 -16.25 5.32 12.28
N MET A 368 -15.38 6.34 12.36
CA MET A 368 -14.53 6.55 13.54
C MET A 368 -15.35 6.92 14.78
N GLU A 369 -16.38 7.76 14.63
CA GLU A 369 -17.33 8.08 15.71
C GLU A 369 -18.07 6.81 16.21
N GLU A 370 -18.44 5.92 15.30
CA GLU A 370 -19.10 4.66 15.65
C GLU A 370 -18.17 3.69 16.38
N ILE A 371 -16.91 3.56 15.93
CA ILE A 371 -15.86 2.82 16.64
C ILE A 371 -15.65 3.39 18.05
N GLN A 372 -15.51 4.71 18.18
CA GLN A 372 -15.27 5.35 19.47
C GLN A 372 -16.43 5.12 20.44
N SER A 373 -17.66 5.31 19.97
CA SER A 373 -18.87 5.16 20.81
C SER A 373 -19.16 3.72 21.24
N LYS A 374 -18.93 2.73 20.36
CA LYS A 374 -19.23 1.32 20.66
C LYS A 374 -18.10 0.58 21.37
N MET A 375 -16.85 0.96 21.10
CA MET A 375 -15.67 0.21 21.54
C MET A 375 -14.77 0.96 22.53
N GLY A 376 -14.93 2.28 22.67
CA GLY A 376 -14.01 3.11 23.48
C GLY A 376 -12.58 3.17 22.93
N ILE A 377 -12.37 2.80 21.67
CA ILE A 377 -11.10 2.93 20.96
C ILE A 377 -10.88 4.40 20.58
N ASP A 378 -9.65 4.89 20.68
CA ASP A 378 -9.29 6.23 20.21
C ASP A 378 -9.29 6.26 18.67
N ALA A 379 -10.42 6.63 18.07
CA ALA A 379 -10.64 6.59 16.63
C ALA A 379 -10.93 8.00 16.08
N ASN A 380 -10.07 8.53 15.19
CA ASN A 380 -10.17 9.92 14.71
C ASN A 380 -9.82 10.08 13.23
N VAL A 381 -10.34 11.14 12.64
CA VAL A 381 -9.96 11.62 11.30
C VAL A 381 -9.21 12.94 11.43
N HIS A 382 -8.07 13.07 10.75
CA HIS A 382 -7.27 14.30 10.71
C HIS A 382 -7.02 14.75 9.28
N VAL A 383 -6.94 16.06 9.06
CA VAL A 383 -6.60 16.68 7.77
C VAL A 383 -5.27 17.41 7.91
N LEU A 384 -4.29 17.03 7.10
CA LEU A 384 -2.96 17.62 7.08
C LEU A 384 -2.94 18.80 6.11
N SER A 385 -2.55 19.97 6.62
CA SER A 385 -2.37 21.17 5.81
C SER A 385 -1.20 21.04 4.84
N GLY A 386 -1.34 21.61 3.65
CA GLY A 386 -0.29 21.60 2.63
C GLY A 386 -0.04 20.24 2.00
N ALA A 387 -0.95 19.28 2.16
CA ALA A 387 -0.78 17.90 1.71
C ALA A 387 -1.87 17.48 0.72
N GLY A 388 -1.48 16.74 -0.31
CA GLY A 388 -2.40 16.03 -1.20
C GLY A 388 -2.50 14.56 -0.83
N HIS A 389 -2.68 13.71 -1.84
CA HIS A 389 -2.84 12.27 -1.67
C HIS A 389 -1.59 11.55 -1.13
N HIS A 390 -0.39 12.09 -1.42
CA HIS A 390 0.86 11.55 -0.92
C HIS A 390 1.31 12.34 0.30
N LEU A 391 0.45 12.47 1.32
CA LEU A 391 0.69 13.31 2.49
C LEU A 391 2.01 13.03 3.22
N TYR A 392 2.49 11.79 3.19
CA TYR A 392 3.77 11.37 3.77
C TYR A 392 5.00 11.89 2.99
N LEU A 393 4.82 12.29 1.73
CA LEU A 393 5.82 13.01 0.92
C LEU A 393 5.58 14.52 0.90
N ASP A 394 4.33 14.96 0.94
CA ASP A 394 3.96 16.38 0.85
C ASP A 394 4.27 17.14 2.14
N ASN A 395 3.85 16.58 3.28
CA ASN A 395 4.10 17.13 4.61
C ASN A 395 4.60 16.02 5.55
N ALA A 396 5.83 15.56 5.27
CA ALA A 396 6.47 14.45 5.98
C ALA A 396 6.50 14.68 7.50
N ASP A 397 6.82 15.89 7.94
CA ASP A 397 6.91 16.26 9.35
C ASP A 397 5.56 16.10 10.07
N ALA A 398 4.47 16.60 9.47
CA ALA A 398 3.13 16.42 10.04
C ALA A 398 2.70 14.96 10.03
N PHE A 399 2.99 14.23 8.96
CA PHE A 399 2.70 12.80 8.89
C PHE A 399 3.44 12.01 9.98
N VAL A 400 4.75 12.23 10.14
CA VAL A 400 5.56 11.57 11.18
C VAL A 400 5.02 11.89 12.58
N ARG A 401 4.65 13.15 12.86
CA ARG A 401 4.00 13.51 14.14
C ARG A 401 2.74 12.68 14.40
N HIS A 402 1.84 12.57 13.43
CA HIS A 402 0.64 11.73 13.57
C HIS A 402 0.93 10.23 13.71
N VAL A 403 2.05 9.74 13.18
CA VAL A 403 2.49 8.36 13.39
C VAL A 403 2.97 8.14 14.83
N LEU A 404 3.71 9.09 15.37
CA LEU A 404 4.33 9.03 16.71
C LEU A 404 3.38 9.33 17.86
N ASP A 405 2.39 10.22 17.64
CA ASP A 405 1.30 10.52 18.57
C ASP A 405 0.24 9.44 18.43
#